data_AF-A0A956RRX5-F1
#
_entry.id   AF-A0A956RRX5-F1
#
_cell.length_a   1.000
_cell.length_b   1.000
_cell.length_c   1.000
_cell.angle_alpha   90.00
_cell.angle_beta   90.00
_cell.angle_gamma   90.00
#
_symmetry.space_group_name_H-M   'P 1'
#
loop_
_entity.id
_entity.type
_entity.pdbx_description
1 polymer ?
#
loop_
_entity_poly.entity_id
_entity_poly.type
_entity_poly.pdbx_seq_one_letter_code
_entity_poly.pdbx_strand_id
1 'polypeptide(L)'
;MKFNILKRSVFTIIVLLLFVMPVSRAQQIESSLEKLMVNYEGKVIQVYQEMQALERSPKTHQERLAFDEVLSNYTIRVLEIYKTLTRIKTFTLENYKTIAARALFLKALANLDVADGDKAKLKSACEDYQQALALTRGAKTSVLSQSLPYEIWIGDRLYTKLAELLDDKDKDRVLLRCMNNSGN
;
A
#
# COMPACT_ATOMS: atom_id res chain seq x y z
N MET A 1 48.38 -23.88 31.77
CA MET A 1 47.11 -24.34 31.13
C MET A 1 45.95 -23.33 31.24
N LYS A 2 45.80 -22.55 32.33
CA LYS A 2 44.71 -21.56 32.51
C LYS A 2 44.68 -20.39 31.49
N PHE A 3 45.82 -19.98 30.94
CA PHE A 3 45.93 -18.80 30.06
C PHE A 3 45.31 -19.00 28.66
N ASN A 4 45.32 -20.24 28.14
CA ASN A 4 44.74 -20.56 26.82
C ASN A 4 43.22 -20.66 26.85
N ILE A 5 42.63 -20.98 28.01
CA ILE A 5 41.17 -21.04 28.18
C ILE A 5 40.61 -19.61 28.17
N LEU A 6 41.27 -18.67 28.87
CA LEU A 6 40.86 -17.28 28.94
C LEU A 6 40.93 -16.56 27.58
N LYS A 7 41.97 -16.82 26.77
CA LYS A 7 42.07 -16.28 25.40
C LYS A 7 40.96 -16.82 24.47
N ARG A 8 40.62 -18.10 24.58
CA ARG A 8 39.55 -18.72 23.78
C ARG A 8 38.18 -18.16 24.15
N SER A 9 37.87 -17.98 25.43
CA SER A 9 36.57 -17.42 25.85
C SER A 9 36.41 -15.95 25.46
N VAL A 10 37.47 -15.12 25.57
CA VAL A 10 37.43 -13.73 25.10
C VAL A 10 37.22 -13.65 23.58
N PHE A 11 37.92 -14.48 22.80
CA PHE A 11 37.74 -14.54 21.34
C PHE A 11 36.32 -14.95 20.95
N THR A 12 35.73 -15.91 21.67
CA THR A 12 34.36 -16.38 21.40
C THR A 12 33.32 -15.30 21.71
N ILE A 13 33.50 -14.53 22.79
CA ILE A 13 32.61 -13.41 23.16
C ILE A 13 32.69 -12.27 22.13
N ILE A 14 33.89 -11.94 21.64
CA ILE A 14 34.08 -10.90 20.61
C ILE A 14 33.42 -11.31 19.29
N VAL A 15 33.58 -12.57 18.87
CA VAL A 15 32.92 -13.09 17.65
C VAL A 15 31.40 -13.09 17.82
N LEU A 16 30.88 -13.49 19.00
CA LEU A 16 29.44 -13.45 19.27
C LEU A 16 28.89 -12.02 19.23
N LEU A 17 29.60 -11.04 19.81
CA LEU A 17 29.21 -9.63 19.78
C LEU A 17 29.22 -9.05 18.35
N LEU A 18 30.19 -9.44 17.52
CA LEU A 18 30.26 -9.01 16.11
C LEU A 18 29.13 -9.58 15.25
N PHE A 19 28.60 -10.76 15.58
CA PHE A 19 27.48 -11.37 14.86
C PHE A 19 26.10 -10.86 15.30
N VAL A 20 25.93 -10.42 16.56
CA VAL A 20 24.61 -10.03 17.10
C VAL A 20 24.24 -8.57 16.82
N MET A 21 25.21 -7.65 16.77
CA MET A 21 24.94 -6.22 16.53
C MET A 21 24.33 -5.84 15.16
N PRO A 22 24.68 -6.48 14.03
CA PRO A 22 24.09 -6.09 12.73
C PRO A 22 22.63 -6.52 12.60
N VAL A 23 22.22 -7.61 13.26
CA VAL A 23 20.86 -8.16 13.16
C VAL A 23 19.85 -7.27 13.89
N SER A 24 20.18 -6.79 15.09
CA SER A 24 19.27 -5.93 15.88
C SER A 24 18.98 -4.59 15.19
N ARG A 25 20.00 -3.98 14.55
CA ARG A 25 19.82 -2.75 13.77
C ARG A 25 18.96 -2.96 12.53
N ALA A 26 19.14 -4.07 11.82
CA ALA A 26 18.31 -4.39 10.65
C ALA A 26 16.83 -4.56 11.02
N GLN A 27 16.55 -5.28 12.13
CA GLN A 27 15.19 -5.48 12.62
C GLN A 27 14.53 -4.17 13.10
N GLN A 28 15.30 -3.26 13.72
CA GLN A 28 14.80 -1.95 14.12
C GLN A 28 14.45 -1.07 12.91
N ILE A 29 15.26 -1.09 11.84
CA ILE A 29 14.99 -0.37 10.60
C ILE A 29 13.72 -0.92 9.95
N GLU A 30 13.57 -2.24 9.87
CA GLU A 30 12.38 -2.88 9.32
C GLU A 30 11.11 -2.44 10.06
N SER A 31 11.08 -2.56 11.39
CA SER A 31 9.91 -2.17 12.18
C SER A 31 9.56 -0.69 12.02
N SER A 32 10.57 0.17 11.86
CA SER A 32 10.36 1.60 11.62
C SER A 32 9.75 1.85 10.23
N LEU A 33 10.23 1.15 9.20
CA LEU A 33 9.70 1.21 7.85
C LEU A 33 8.26 0.67 7.77
N GLU A 34 7.97 -0.44 8.46
CA GLU A 34 6.62 -1.00 8.53
C GLU A 34 5.63 0.02 9.14
N LYS A 35 5.99 0.63 10.27
CA LYS A 35 5.15 1.67 10.90
C LYS A 35 4.92 2.86 9.97
N LEU A 36 5.95 3.29 9.24
CA LEU A 36 5.81 4.35 8.25
C LEU A 36 4.89 3.94 7.10
N MET A 37 5.01 2.70 6.61
CA MET A 37 4.16 2.19 5.54
C MET A 37 2.68 2.19 5.95
N VAL A 38 2.38 1.68 7.16
CA VAL A 38 1.03 1.69 7.72
C VAL A 38 0.52 3.11 7.95
N ASN A 39 1.37 4.04 8.39
CA ASN A 39 0.99 5.44 8.54
C ASN A 39 0.61 6.09 7.20
N TYR A 40 1.40 5.85 6.15
CA TYR A 40 1.08 6.37 4.82
C TYR A 40 -0.14 5.69 4.21
N GLU A 41 -0.37 4.39 4.45
CA GLU A 41 -1.63 3.73 4.07
C GLU A 41 -2.84 4.40 4.73
N GLY A 42 -2.76 4.69 6.03
CA GLY A 42 -3.82 5.42 6.73
C GLY A 42 -4.10 6.79 6.10
N LYS A 43 -3.06 7.51 5.68
CA LYS A 43 -3.21 8.79 4.96
C LYS A 43 -3.82 8.64 3.57
N VAL A 44 -3.50 7.58 2.83
CA VAL A 44 -4.16 7.25 1.55
C VAL A 44 -5.66 7.06 1.77
N ILE A 45 -6.04 6.30 2.80
CA ILE A 45 -7.45 6.04 3.12
C ILE A 45 -8.17 7.32 3.53
N GLN A 46 -7.56 8.13 4.39
CA GLN A 46 -8.14 9.42 4.82
C GLN A 46 -8.38 10.34 3.62
N VAL A 47 -7.37 10.52 2.76
CA VAL A 47 -7.46 11.38 1.58
C VAL A 47 -8.54 10.87 0.62
N TYR A 48 -8.62 9.55 0.41
CA TYR A 48 -9.68 8.96 -0.39
C TYR A 48 -11.07 9.29 0.18
N GLN A 49 -11.28 9.10 1.48
CA GLN A 49 -12.57 9.44 2.12
C GLN A 49 -12.93 10.92 1.98
N GLU A 50 -11.98 11.81 2.23
CA GLU A 50 -12.19 13.26 2.09
C GLU A 50 -12.58 13.62 0.66
N MET A 51 -11.91 13.00 -0.33
CA MET A 51 -12.24 13.16 -1.74
C MET A 51 -13.64 12.66 -2.09
N GLN A 52 -14.07 11.51 -1.56
CA GLN A 52 -15.44 11.00 -1.76
C GLN A 52 -16.50 11.89 -1.11
N ALA A 53 -16.20 12.50 0.04
CA ALA A 53 -17.10 13.46 0.66
C ALA A 53 -17.31 14.71 -0.22
N LEU A 54 -16.34 15.05 -1.07
CA LEU A 54 -16.48 16.17 -2.01
C LEU A 54 -17.41 15.88 -3.19
N GLU A 55 -17.61 14.62 -3.60
CA GLU A 55 -18.55 14.30 -4.69
C GLU A 55 -19.97 14.82 -4.40
N ARG A 56 -20.34 14.94 -3.12
CA ARG A 56 -21.67 15.36 -2.67
C ARG A 56 -21.83 16.87 -2.51
N SER A 57 -20.76 17.64 -2.68
CA SER A 57 -20.76 19.08 -2.55
C SER A 57 -20.37 19.71 -3.90
N PRO A 58 -20.89 20.90 -4.27
CA PRO A 58 -20.55 21.57 -5.52
C PRO A 58 -19.09 22.08 -5.59
N LYS A 59 -18.17 21.47 -4.83
CA LYS A 59 -16.79 21.90 -4.70
C LYS A 59 -16.05 21.82 -6.03
N THR A 60 -15.19 22.81 -6.22
CA THR A 60 -14.51 23.13 -7.48
C THR A 60 -13.62 21.97 -7.91
N HIS A 61 -13.60 21.70 -9.22
CA HIS A 61 -12.72 20.72 -9.87
C HIS A 61 -11.25 20.81 -9.39
N GLN A 62 -10.78 22.00 -9.03
CA GLN A 62 -9.46 22.25 -8.46
C GLN A 62 -9.17 21.52 -7.13
N GLU A 63 -10.14 21.46 -6.21
CA GLU A 63 -9.92 20.77 -4.93
C GLU A 63 -9.74 19.26 -5.17
N ARG A 64 -10.51 18.69 -6.10
CA ARG A 64 -10.36 17.28 -6.48
C ARG A 64 -8.99 16.98 -7.08
N LEU A 65 -8.44 17.87 -7.90
CA LEU A 65 -7.08 17.74 -8.42
C LEU A 65 -6.03 17.80 -7.31
N ALA A 66 -6.21 18.67 -6.31
CA ALA A 66 -5.30 18.75 -5.16
C ALA A 66 -5.35 17.45 -4.32
N PHE A 67 -6.53 16.92 -4.05
CA PHE A 67 -6.67 15.64 -3.35
C PHE A 67 -6.06 14.48 -4.12
N ASP A 68 -6.21 14.44 -5.44
CA ASP A 68 -5.57 13.47 -6.32
C ASP A 68 -4.03 13.52 -6.26
N GLU A 69 -3.45 14.72 -6.24
CA GLU A 69 -2.00 14.91 -6.10
C GLU A 69 -1.52 14.38 -4.73
N VAL A 70 -2.21 14.75 -3.65
CA VAL A 70 -1.88 14.30 -2.29
C VAL A 70 -2.02 12.77 -2.17
N LEU A 71 -3.08 12.20 -2.73
CA LEU A 71 -3.32 10.75 -2.76
C LEU A 71 -2.19 10.02 -3.50
N SER A 72 -1.80 10.56 -4.66
CA SER A 72 -0.69 10.04 -5.47
C SER A 72 0.63 10.09 -4.69
N ASN A 73 0.91 11.20 -4.02
CA ASN A 73 2.12 11.35 -3.21
C ASN A 73 2.19 10.31 -2.07
N TYR A 74 1.12 10.12 -1.31
CA TYR A 74 1.13 9.11 -0.25
C TYR A 74 1.19 7.68 -0.79
N THR A 75 0.52 7.41 -1.91
CA THR A 75 0.61 6.09 -2.58
C THR A 75 2.05 5.81 -3.02
N ILE A 76 2.74 6.80 -3.60
CA ILE A 76 4.17 6.68 -3.97
C ILE A 76 5.01 6.34 -2.74
N ARG A 77 4.80 7.01 -1.60
CA ARG A 77 5.53 6.71 -0.35
C ARG A 77 5.30 5.28 0.13
N VAL A 78 4.07 4.76 0.08
CA VAL A 78 3.78 3.35 0.39
C VAL A 78 4.59 2.42 -0.53
N LEU A 79 4.61 2.69 -1.83
CA LEU A 79 5.31 1.85 -2.81
C LEU A 79 6.85 1.92 -2.69
N GLU A 80 7.41 3.08 -2.36
CA GLU A 80 8.83 3.25 -2.08
C GLU A 80 9.28 2.44 -0.86
N ILE A 81 8.48 2.48 0.21
CA ILE A 81 8.74 1.70 1.42
C ILE A 81 8.62 0.21 1.12
N TYR A 82 7.56 -0.22 0.41
CA TYR A 82 7.41 -1.60 -0.05
C TYR A 82 8.62 -2.09 -0.85
N LYS A 83 9.09 -1.32 -1.84
CA LYS A 83 10.29 -1.63 -2.62
C LYS A 83 11.54 -1.72 -1.76
N THR A 84 11.62 -0.95 -0.68
CA THR A 84 12.74 -1.00 0.27
C THR A 84 12.66 -2.26 1.13
N LEU A 85 11.49 -2.55 1.72
CA LEU A 85 11.23 -3.74 2.54
C LEU A 85 11.48 -5.04 1.77
N THR A 86 11.06 -5.11 0.50
CA THR A 86 11.29 -6.27 -0.38
C THR A 86 12.78 -6.51 -0.67
N ARG A 87 13.61 -5.45 -0.73
CA ARG A 87 15.06 -5.56 -0.95
C ARG A 87 15.82 -6.03 0.29
N ILE A 88 15.39 -5.61 1.48
CA ILE A 88 16.04 -6.00 2.74
C ILE A 88 15.64 -7.39 3.23
N LYS A 89 14.70 -8.06 2.55
CA LYS A 89 14.30 -9.48 2.67
C LYS A 89 14.10 -9.98 4.11
N THR A 90 12.88 -9.83 4.60
CA THR A 90 12.41 -10.40 5.88
C THR A 90 11.05 -11.09 5.72
N PHE A 91 10.65 -11.87 6.72
CA PHE A 91 9.63 -12.92 6.65
C PHE A 91 8.16 -12.46 6.45
N THR A 92 7.88 -11.16 6.41
CA THR A 92 6.52 -10.57 6.42
C THR A 92 6.08 -9.94 5.09
N LEU A 93 6.58 -10.47 3.96
CA LEU A 93 6.34 -9.93 2.62
C LEU A 93 4.86 -9.83 2.22
N GLU A 94 4.03 -10.79 2.65
CA GLU A 94 2.60 -10.85 2.28
C GLU A 94 1.79 -9.68 2.86
N ASN A 95 2.12 -9.23 4.07
CA ASN A 95 1.47 -8.06 4.67
C ASN A 95 1.83 -6.78 3.90
N TYR A 96 3.10 -6.63 3.51
CA TYR A 96 3.55 -5.44 2.77
C TYR A 96 2.95 -5.37 1.37
N LYS A 97 2.85 -6.50 0.66
CA LYS A 97 2.13 -6.58 -0.63
C LYS A 97 0.69 -6.13 -0.48
N THR A 98 0.02 -6.58 0.58
CA THR A 98 -1.37 -6.25 0.87
C THR A 98 -1.56 -4.75 1.08
N ILE A 99 -0.72 -4.12 1.90
CA ILE A 99 -0.75 -2.68 2.15
C ILE A 99 -0.51 -1.89 0.85
N ALA A 100 0.52 -2.28 0.08
CA ALA A 100 0.82 -1.64 -1.20
C ALA A 100 -0.33 -1.77 -2.22
N ALA A 101 -0.94 -2.95 -2.30
CA ALA A 101 -2.06 -3.20 -3.19
C ALA A 101 -3.31 -2.40 -2.79
N ARG A 102 -3.64 -2.31 -1.50
CA ARG A 102 -4.76 -1.47 -1.04
C ARG A 102 -4.58 -0.01 -1.41
N ALA A 103 -3.38 0.53 -1.22
CA ALA A 103 -3.08 1.91 -1.61
C ALA A 103 -3.30 2.14 -3.11
N LEU A 104 -2.84 1.21 -3.96
CA LEU A 104 -3.07 1.26 -5.41
C LEU A 104 -4.55 1.12 -5.78
N PHE A 105 -5.30 0.22 -5.15
CA PHE A 105 -6.75 0.09 -5.38
C PHE A 105 -7.49 1.40 -5.08
N LEU A 106 -7.18 2.05 -3.95
CA LEU A 106 -7.81 3.31 -3.57
C LEU A 106 -7.44 4.45 -4.53
N LYS A 107 -6.18 4.52 -4.98
CA LYS A 107 -5.76 5.46 -6.02
C LYS A 107 -6.47 5.21 -7.36
N ALA A 108 -6.62 3.94 -7.74
CA ALA A 108 -7.35 3.58 -8.96
C ALA A 108 -8.82 4.03 -8.88
N LEU A 109 -9.49 3.75 -7.75
CA LEU A 109 -10.86 4.19 -7.51
C LEU A 109 -11.00 5.72 -7.58
N ALA A 110 -10.11 6.46 -6.91
CA ALA A 110 -10.11 7.92 -6.96
C ALA A 110 -9.94 8.48 -8.38
N ASN A 111 -9.01 7.93 -9.15
CA ASN A 111 -8.78 8.34 -10.53
C ASN A 111 -10.00 8.07 -11.41
N LEU A 112 -10.73 6.96 -11.21
CA LEU A 112 -11.98 6.71 -11.93
C LEU A 112 -13.06 7.73 -11.60
N ASP A 113 -13.18 8.10 -10.34
CA ASP A 113 -14.22 9.03 -9.86
C ASP A 113 -14.07 10.43 -10.46
N VAL A 114 -12.84 10.80 -10.88
CA VAL A 114 -12.56 12.08 -11.57
C VAL A 114 -12.27 11.93 -13.06
N ALA A 115 -12.36 10.72 -13.60
CA ALA A 115 -11.97 10.45 -14.99
C ALA A 115 -12.93 11.03 -16.03
N ASP A 116 -13.99 11.77 -15.68
CA ASP A 116 -15.06 12.30 -16.54
C ASP A 116 -14.59 12.75 -17.95
N GLY A 117 -14.46 11.79 -18.88
CA GLY A 117 -13.87 11.96 -20.21
C GLY A 117 -12.32 12.09 -20.29
N ASP A 118 -11.61 12.20 -19.17
CA ASP A 118 -10.14 12.22 -19.10
C ASP A 118 -9.54 10.80 -19.28
N LYS A 119 -9.03 10.56 -20.49
CA LYS A 119 -8.37 9.31 -20.86
C LYS A 119 -7.07 9.05 -20.07
N ALA A 120 -6.36 10.09 -19.65
CA ALA A 120 -5.11 9.93 -18.90
C ALA A 120 -5.42 9.43 -17.48
N LYS A 121 -6.47 9.96 -16.85
CA LYS A 121 -6.96 9.49 -15.54
C LYS A 121 -7.48 8.07 -15.59
N LEU A 122 -8.27 7.74 -16.61
CA LEU A 122 -8.72 6.36 -16.83
C LEU A 122 -7.53 5.41 -17.01
N LYS A 123 -6.55 5.79 -17.84
CA LYS A 123 -5.35 4.98 -18.04
C LYS A 123 -4.57 4.77 -16.73
N SER A 124 -4.34 5.84 -15.96
CA SER A 124 -3.68 5.74 -14.66
C SER A 124 -4.43 4.82 -13.69
N ALA A 125 -5.75 4.94 -13.62
CA ALA A 125 -6.57 4.06 -12.77
C ALA A 125 -6.38 2.59 -13.14
N CYS A 126 -6.35 2.31 -14.43
CA CYS A 126 -6.20 0.96 -14.95
C CYS A 126 -4.79 0.39 -14.72
N GLU A 127 -3.75 1.20 -14.86
CA GLU A 127 -2.37 0.82 -14.53
C GLU A 127 -2.20 0.52 -13.03
N ASP A 128 -2.73 1.40 -12.17
CA ASP A 128 -2.67 1.23 -10.72
C ASP A 128 -3.43 -0.05 -10.28
N TYR A 129 -4.62 -0.30 -10.84
CA TYR A 129 -5.42 -1.50 -10.57
C TYR A 129 -4.71 -2.79 -11.02
N GLN A 130 -4.15 -2.80 -12.23
CA GLN A 130 -3.37 -3.94 -12.73
C GLN A 130 -2.15 -4.23 -11.85
N GLN A 131 -1.45 -3.18 -11.42
CA GLN A 131 -0.32 -3.31 -10.51
C GLN A 131 -0.76 -3.87 -9.15
N ALA A 132 -1.89 -3.42 -8.60
CA ALA A 132 -2.44 -3.94 -7.35
C ALA A 132 -2.73 -5.44 -7.45
N LEU A 133 -3.42 -5.88 -8.52
CA LEU A 133 -3.69 -7.30 -8.78
C LEU A 133 -2.43 -8.13 -8.96
N ALA A 134 -1.40 -7.57 -9.61
CA ALA A 134 -0.12 -8.25 -9.78
C ALA A 134 0.61 -8.45 -8.45
N LEU A 135 0.56 -7.48 -7.54
CA LEU A 135 1.16 -7.59 -6.20
C LEU A 135 0.52 -8.69 -5.35
N THR A 136 -0.79 -8.89 -5.51
CA THR A 136 -1.56 -9.84 -4.70
C THR A 136 -1.76 -11.18 -5.38
N ARG A 137 -1.15 -11.40 -6.55
CA ARG A 137 -1.27 -12.66 -7.29
C ARG A 137 -0.67 -13.81 -6.46
N GLY A 138 -1.46 -14.86 -6.25
CA GLY A 138 -1.06 -16.02 -5.47
C GLY A 138 -1.11 -15.81 -3.94
N ALA A 139 -1.64 -14.68 -3.46
CA ALA A 139 -1.92 -14.50 -2.04
C ALA A 139 -2.96 -15.53 -1.56
N LYS A 140 -2.79 -16.01 -0.33
CA LYS A 140 -3.73 -16.99 0.28
C LYS A 140 -5.15 -16.44 0.44
N THR A 141 -5.26 -15.13 0.60
CA THR A 141 -6.54 -14.42 0.74
C THR A 141 -6.54 -13.22 -0.19
N SER A 142 -7.68 -12.95 -0.83
CA SER A 142 -7.82 -11.82 -1.72
C SER A 142 -7.87 -10.53 -0.93
N VAL A 143 -7.00 -9.57 -1.27
CA VAL A 143 -6.98 -8.21 -0.67
C VAL A 143 -8.31 -7.50 -0.85
N LEU A 144 -9.07 -7.82 -1.91
CA LEU A 144 -10.41 -7.27 -2.13
C LEU A 144 -11.42 -7.71 -1.07
N SER A 145 -11.27 -8.96 -0.58
CA SER A 145 -12.20 -9.59 0.36
C SER A 145 -11.82 -9.41 1.84
N GLN A 146 -10.58 -8.99 2.11
CA GLN A 146 -10.10 -8.75 3.45
C GLN A 146 -10.75 -7.50 4.04
N SER A 147 -10.95 -7.50 5.37
CA SER A 147 -11.36 -6.31 6.09
C SER A 147 -10.31 -5.20 5.92
N LEU A 148 -10.79 -3.99 5.68
CA LEU A 148 -9.98 -2.79 5.66
C LEU A 148 -9.42 -2.53 7.06
N PRO A 149 -8.18 -2.00 7.16
CA PRO A 149 -7.59 -1.64 8.44
C PRO A 149 -8.27 -0.42 9.09
N TYR A 150 -9.09 0.32 8.32
CA TYR A 150 -9.84 1.48 8.78
C TYR A 150 -11.23 1.48 8.13
N GLU A 151 -12.22 1.97 8.87
CA GLU A 151 -13.58 2.16 8.36
C GLU A 151 -13.60 3.24 7.29
N ILE A 152 -14.20 2.95 6.12
CA ILE A 152 -14.39 3.92 5.05
C ILE A 152 -15.84 4.37 5.01
N TRP A 153 -16.09 5.62 5.37
CA TRP A 153 -17.41 6.24 5.32
C TRP A 153 -17.54 7.08 4.04
N ILE A 154 -18.53 6.76 3.21
CA ILE A 154 -18.89 7.56 2.04
C ILE A 154 -20.34 8.01 2.23
N GLY A 155 -20.48 9.18 2.85
CA GLY A 155 -21.73 9.63 3.43
C GLY A 155 -22.28 8.64 4.44
N ASP A 156 -23.53 8.20 4.26
CA ASP A 156 -24.20 7.32 5.24
C ASP A 156 -23.88 5.83 5.08
N ARG A 157 -23.01 5.47 4.11
CA ARG A 157 -22.60 4.09 3.88
C ARG A 157 -21.21 3.85 4.45
N LEU A 158 -21.10 2.80 5.26
CA LEU A 158 -19.86 2.24 5.74
C LEU A 158 -19.39 1.12 4.81
N TYR A 159 -18.13 1.19 4.40
CA TYR A 159 -17.43 0.18 3.64
C TYR A 159 -16.35 -0.42 4.52
N THR A 160 -16.36 -1.75 4.62
CA THR A 160 -15.43 -2.54 5.43
C THR A 160 -14.47 -3.35 4.58
N LYS A 161 -14.70 -3.43 3.26
CA LYS A 161 -13.86 -4.17 2.31
C LYS A 161 -13.67 -3.38 1.02
N LEU A 162 -12.55 -3.63 0.33
CA LEU A 162 -12.31 -3.03 -0.98
C LEU A 162 -13.28 -3.52 -2.07
N ALA A 163 -13.71 -4.78 -2.00
CA ALA A 163 -14.71 -5.32 -2.93
C ALA A 163 -16.02 -4.50 -2.89
N GLU A 164 -16.46 -4.10 -1.70
CA GLU A 164 -17.67 -3.28 -1.52
C GLU A 164 -17.54 -1.91 -2.21
N LEU A 165 -16.33 -1.32 -2.20
CA LEU A 165 -16.04 -0.05 -2.87
C LEU A 165 -15.94 -0.17 -4.39
N LEU A 166 -15.49 -1.33 -4.88
CA LEU A 166 -15.37 -1.63 -6.32
C LEU A 166 -16.72 -1.98 -6.95
N ASP A 167 -17.57 -2.68 -6.22
CA ASP A 167 -18.93 -3.02 -6.65
C ASP A 167 -19.83 -1.77 -6.71
N ASP A 168 -19.52 -0.75 -5.91
CA ASP A 168 -20.25 0.51 -5.93
C ASP A 168 -20.08 1.25 -7.26
N LYS A 169 -21.19 1.67 -7.85
CA LYS A 169 -21.27 2.34 -9.16
C LYS A 169 -20.60 1.59 -10.34
N ASP A 170 -20.56 0.26 -10.34
CA ASP A 170 -19.97 -0.57 -11.42
C ASP A 170 -18.48 -0.30 -11.71
N LYS A 171 -17.72 0.24 -10.74
CA LYS A 171 -16.30 0.60 -10.92
C LYS A 171 -15.43 -0.61 -11.29
N ASP A 172 -15.69 -1.76 -10.69
CA ASP A 172 -14.99 -3.01 -11.01
C ASP A 172 -15.11 -3.36 -12.50
N ARG A 173 -16.32 -3.22 -13.07
CA ARG A 173 -16.56 -3.50 -14.49
C ARG A 173 -15.79 -2.56 -15.43
N VAL A 174 -15.58 -1.31 -15.02
CA VAL A 174 -14.79 -0.35 -15.80
C VAL A 174 -13.31 -0.75 -15.79
N LEU A 175 -12.78 -1.10 -14.62
CA LEU A 175 -11.38 -1.51 -14.45
C LEU A 175 -11.07 -2.87 -15.11
N LEU A 176 -11.99 -3.83 -15.02
CA LEU A 176 -11.86 -5.12 -15.70
C LEU A 176 -11.89 -4.96 -17.23
N ARG A 177 -12.69 -4.03 -17.77
CA ARG A 177 -12.69 -3.72 -19.21
C ARG A 177 -11.35 -3.17 -19.67
N CYS A 178 -10.69 -2.34 -18.85
CA CYS A 178 -9.34 -1.88 -19.17
C CYS A 178 -8.34 -3.02 -19.32
N MET A 179 -8.42 -4.07 -18.49
CA MET A 179 -7.52 -5.21 -18.59
C MET A 179 -7.69 -5.97 -19.91
N ASN A 180 -8.93 -6.15 -20.37
CA ASN A 180 -9.22 -6.87 -21.61
C ASN A 180 -8.84 -6.09 -22.87
N ASN A 181 -8.86 -4.75 -22.80
CA ASN A 181 -8.49 -3.89 -23.93
C ASN A 181 -6.98 -3.57 -24.00
N SER A 182 -6.21 -3.88 -22.95
CA SER A 182 -4.75 -3.66 -22.92
C SER A 182 -3.94 -4.82 -23.52
N GLY A 183 -4.63 -5.87 -24.00
CA GLY A 183 -4.05 -7.07 -24.61
C GLY A 183 -4.04 -7.10 -26.14
N ASN A 184 -4.37 -5.98 -26.81
CA ASN A 184 -4.30 -5.80 -28.26
C ASN A 184 -3.24 -4.77 -28.64
#